data_AF-A0A1F3B6A6-F1
#
_entry.id   AF-A0A1F3B6A6-F1
#
_cell.length_a   1.000
_cell.length_b   1.000
_cell.length_c   1.000
_cell.angle_alpha   90.00
_cell.angle_beta   90.00
_cell.angle_gamma   90.00
#
_symmetry.space_group_name_H-M   'P 1'
#
loop_
_entity.id
_entity.type
_entity.pdbx_description
1 polymer ?
#
loop_
_entity_poly.entity_id
_entity_poly.type
_entity_poly.pdbx_seq_one_letter_code
_entity_poly.pdbx_strand_id
1 'polypeptide(L)'
;MFALNFYSSVFAEQLRDGRKTATIRLGDKRDKYQEGQIVWLTVGQRFGTRKKIAAAVVDRIEVKPLHSVTPREIQRDNPSLRSHDELVDFLAKIYGRKVSADDTITVIHFSRIDEFPAV
;
A
#
# COMPACT_ATOMS: atom_id res chain seq x y z
N MET A 1 12.11 -9.63 -9.25
CA MET A 1 12.05 -8.71 -8.08
C MET A 1 10.82 -7.83 -8.22
N PHE A 2 9.99 -7.69 -7.18
CA PHE A 2 8.76 -6.90 -7.19
C PHE A 2 8.89 -5.64 -6.33
N ALA A 3 8.03 -4.65 -6.56
CA ALA A 3 8.00 -3.42 -5.78
C ALA A 3 6.56 -2.99 -5.43
N LEU A 4 6.38 -2.44 -4.24
CA LEU A 4 5.23 -1.65 -3.82
C LEU A 4 5.62 -0.17 -3.90
N ASN A 5 5.11 0.54 -4.91
CA ASN A 5 5.38 1.97 -5.07
C ASN A 5 4.30 2.84 -4.42
N PHE A 6 4.73 3.91 -3.76
CA PHE A 6 3.89 4.91 -3.11
C PHE A 6 4.15 6.30 -3.70
N TYR A 7 3.09 7.01 -4.08
CA TYR A 7 3.20 8.26 -4.85
C TYR A 7 3.62 9.48 -4.01
N SER A 8 3.29 9.48 -2.71
CA SER A 8 3.60 10.60 -1.83
C SER A 8 4.87 10.35 -1.02
N SER A 9 5.76 11.34 -1.00
CA SER A 9 6.93 11.36 -0.10
C SER A 9 6.51 11.40 1.37
N VAL A 10 5.28 11.82 1.68
CA VAL A 10 4.71 11.76 3.04
C VAL A 10 4.71 10.34 3.60
N PHE A 11 4.58 9.32 2.73
CA PHE A 11 4.68 7.93 3.15
C PHE A 11 6.11 7.47 3.39
N ALA A 12 7.13 8.18 2.89
CA ALA A 12 8.51 7.73 2.99
C ALA A 12 8.96 7.57 4.44
N GLU A 13 8.65 8.56 5.29
CA GLU A 13 8.96 8.50 6.72
C GLU A 13 8.14 7.40 7.42
N GLN A 14 6.84 7.29 7.14
CA GLN A 14 5.98 6.27 7.73
C GLN A 14 6.42 4.83 7.38
N LEU A 15 6.96 4.63 6.17
CA LEU A 15 7.56 3.36 5.74
C LEU A 15 8.91 3.13 6.43
N ARG A 16 9.73 4.17 6.60
CA ARG A 16 11.01 4.12 7.34
C ARG A 16 10.85 3.92 8.84
N ASP A 17 9.70 4.23 9.41
CA ASP A 17 9.44 4.01 10.84
C ASP A 17 8.60 2.75 11.09
N GLY A 18 8.17 2.05 10.04
CA GLY A 18 7.33 0.86 10.15
C GLY A 18 5.88 1.14 10.56
N ARG A 19 5.43 2.40 10.52
CA ARG A 19 4.05 2.79 10.85
C ARG A 19 3.07 2.41 9.74
N LYS A 20 3.50 2.49 8.47
CA LYS A 20 2.71 2.06 7.30
C LYS A 20 3.01 0.60 6.99
N THR A 21 2.03 -0.27 7.23
CA THR A 21 2.14 -1.74 7.17
C THR A 21 1.11 -2.39 6.24
N ALA A 22 0.32 -1.58 5.53
CA ALA A 22 -0.61 -2.06 4.53
C ALA A 22 -0.68 -1.10 3.34
N THR A 23 -1.15 -1.61 2.20
CA THR A 23 -1.57 -0.79 1.07
C THR A 23 -2.85 -1.27 0.42
N ILE A 24 -3.74 -0.34 0.07
CA ILE A 24 -5.00 -0.62 -0.62
C ILE A 24 -4.85 -0.28 -2.09
N ARG A 25 -5.20 -1.20 -2.98
CA ARG A 25 -5.09 -1.02 -4.44
C ARG A 25 -6.36 -1.40 -5.16
N LEU A 26 -6.68 -0.68 -6.23
CA LEU A 26 -7.85 -0.95 -7.05
C LEU A 26 -7.65 -2.20 -7.91
N GLY A 27 -8.68 -3.05 -7.94
CA GLY A 27 -8.73 -4.35 -8.62
C GLY A 27 -8.04 -5.48 -7.86
N ASP A 28 -8.19 -6.70 -8.37
CA ASP A 28 -7.41 -7.86 -7.94
C ASP A 28 -5.93 -7.68 -8.33
N LYS A 29 -5.02 -8.13 -7.46
CA LYS A 29 -3.56 -8.05 -7.62
C LYS A 29 -2.85 -9.37 -7.29
N ARG A 30 -3.59 -10.48 -7.11
CA ARG A 30 -3.03 -11.80 -6.78
C ARG A 30 -2.20 -12.41 -7.91
N ASP A 31 -2.40 -11.95 -9.14
CA ASP A 31 -1.56 -12.26 -10.30
C ASP A 31 -0.12 -11.72 -10.15
N LYS A 32 0.04 -10.64 -9.38
CA LYS A 32 1.30 -9.90 -9.23
C LYS A 32 1.96 -10.09 -7.87
N TYR A 33 1.18 -10.19 -6.80
CA TYR A 33 1.68 -10.32 -5.44
C TYR A 33 1.16 -11.59 -4.79
N GLN A 34 2.00 -12.24 -3.99
CA GLN A 34 1.69 -13.46 -3.22
C GLN A 34 2.25 -13.33 -1.80
N GLU A 35 1.63 -14.01 -0.84
CA GLU A 35 2.12 -14.09 0.54
C GLU A 35 3.51 -14.72 0.59
N GLY A 36 4.37 -14.25 1.50
CA GLY A 36 5.77 -14.66 1.61
C GLY A 36 6.73 -14.00 0.60
N GLN A 37 6.23 -13.25 -0.39
CA GLN A 37 7.11 -12.56 -1.34
C GLN A 37 7.89 -11.42 -0.68
N ILE A 38 9.18 -11.32 -1.00
CA ILE A 38 9.99 -10.14 -0.70
C ILE A 38 9.79 -9.09 -1.79
N VAL A 39 9.44 -7.88 -1.34
CA VAL A 39 9.18 -6.72 -2.21
C VAL A 39 10.02 -5.53 -1.77
N TRP A 40 10.35 -4.64 -2.71
CA TRP A 40 10.85 -3.31 -2.36
C TRP A 40 9.71 -2.36 -2.05
N LEU A 41 9.83 -1.61 -0.95
CA LEU A 41 9.01 -0.43 -0.70
C LEU A 41 9.67 0.75 -1.38
N THR A 42 9.00 1.38 -2.35
CA THR A 42 9.56 2.51 -3.11
C THR A 42 8.65 3.74 -3.06
N VAL A 43 9.22 4.93 -3.15
CA VAL A 43 8.47 6.19 -3.30
C VAL A 43 8.83 6.89 -4.60
N GLY A 44 7.84 7.44 -5.30
CA GLY A 44 8.06 8.18 -6.54
C GLY A 44 6.81 8.31 -7.40
N GLN A 45 6.83 9.30 -8.28
CA GLN A 45 5.74 9.59 -9.20
C GLN A 45 5.60 8.51 -10.29
N ARG A 46 4.41 8.43 -10.90
CA ARG A 46 4.20 7.57 -12.07
C ARG A 46 5.11 8.04 -13.21
N PHE A 47 5.78 7.11 -13.89
CA PHE A 47 6.74 7.39 -14.96
C PHE A 47 7.97 8.24 -14.56
N GLY A 48 8.20 8.45 -13.26
CA GLY A 48 9.39 9.14 -12.74
C GLY A 48 10.33 8.20 -11.99
N THR A 49 11.47 8.75 -11.55
CA THR A 49 12.44 8.05 -10.71
C THR A 49 11.81 7.66 -9.37
N ARG A 50 12.09 6.42 -8.95
CA ARG A 50 11.64 5.88 -7.65
C ARG A 50 12.83 5.68 -6.74
N LYS A 51 12.68 6.04 -5.47
CA LYS A 51 13.68 5.78 -4.43
C LYS A 51 13.24 4.57 -3.62
N LYS A 52 14.13 3.58 -3.48
CA LYS A 52 13.93 2.45 -2.55
C LYS A 52 14.02 2.99 -1.13
N ILE A 53 13.05 2.61 -0.29
CA ILE A 53 13.00 2.94 1.14
C ILE A 53 13.48 1.76 1.97
N ALA A 54 12.92 0.58 1.74
CA ALA A 54 13.25 -0.64 2.46
C ALA A 54 12.87 -1.89 1.65
N ALA A 55 13.26 -3.06 2.13
CA ALA A 55 12.65 -4.33 1.73
C ALA A 55 11.52 -4.69 2.72
N ALA A 56 10.55 -5.49 2.27
CA ALA A 56 9.45 -5.97 3.08
C ALA A 56 9.02 -7.37 2.63
N VAL A 57 8.43 -8.13 3.54
CA VAL A 57 7.71 -9.38 3.25
C VAL A 57 6.23 -9.06 3.10
N VAL A 58 5.57 -9.65 2.10
CA VAL A 58 4.11 -9.62 2.00
C VAL A 58 3.53 -10.64 2.98
N ASP A 59 2.87 -10.17 4.03
CA ASP A 59 2.34 -11.03 5.09
C ASP A 59 0.99 -11.62 4.73
N ARG A 60 0.13 -10.83 4.07
CA ARG A 60 -1.24 -11.24 3.72
C ARG A 60 -1.77 -10.48 2.51
N ILE A 61 -2.58 -11.16 1.69
CA ILE A 61 -3.32 -10.53 0.59
C ILE A 61 -4.82 -10.80 0.73
N GLU A 62 -5.62 -9.73 0.78
CA GLU A 62 -7.08 -9.81 0.84
C GLU A 62 -7.69 -9.13 -0.37
N VAL A 63 -8.51 -9.86 -1.14
CA VAL A 63 -9.30 -9.29 -2.25
C VAL A 63 -10.76 -9.22 -1.82
N LYS A 64 -11.32 -8.00 -1.84
CA LYS A 64 -12.65 -7.72 -1.28
C LYS A 64 -13.24 -6.44 -1.88
N PRO A 65 -14.56 -6.20 -1.79
CA PRO A 65 -15.13 -4.92 -2.23
C PRO A 65 -14.68 -3.77 -1.31
N LEU A 66 -14.58 -2.56 -1.85
CA LEU A 66 -14.05 -1.40 -1.13
C LEU A 66 -14.81 -1.12 0.18
N HIS A 67 -16.14 -1.27 0.21
CA HIS A 67 -16.96 -1.07 1.42
C HIS A 67 -16.66 -2.04 2.56
N SER A 68 -15.92 -3.12 2.31
CA SER A 68 -15.54 -4.11 3.32
C SER A 68 -14.17 -3.84 3.94
N VAL A 69 -13.50 -2.75 3.53
CA VAL A 69 -12.24 -2.32 4.12
C VAL A 69 -12.48 -1.85 5.56
N THR A 70 -11.71 -2.38 6.50
CA THR A 70 -11.88 -2.01 7.91
C THR A 70 -11.25 -0.64 8.19
N PRO A 71 -11.73 0.11 9.20
CA PRO A 71 -11.11 1.37 9.62
C PRO A 71 -9.61 1.24 9.95
N ARG A 72 -9.21 0.07 10.48
CA ARG A 72 -7.80 -0.22 10.79
C ARG A 72 -6.96 -0.37 9.52
N GLU A 73 -7.50 -0.97 8.47
CA GLU A 73 -6.81 -1.06 7.17
C GLU A 73 -6.68 0.30 6.50
N ILE A 74 -7.72 1.14 6.58
CA ILE A 74 -7.68 2.53 6.12
C ILE A 74 -6.54 3.27 6.82
N GLN A 75 -6.47 3.21 8.15
CA GLN A 75 -5.41 3.87 8.92
C GLN A 75 -4.02 3.32 8.63
N ARG A 76 -3.87 2.00 8.41
CA ARG A 76 -2.60 1.37 8.05
C ARG A 76 -2.14 1.74 6.63
N ASP A 77 -3.07 1.96 5.70
CA ASP A 77 -2.73 2.47 4.37
C ASP A 77 -2.43 3.97 4.41
N ASN A 78 -3.27 4.77 5.04
CA ASN A 78 -3.06 6.20 5.13
C ASN A 78 -3.55 6.72 6.49
N PRO A 79 -2.63 7.04 7.42
CA PRO A 79 -2.98 7.53 8.75
C PRO A 79 -3.77 8.85 8.77
N SER A 80 -3.83 9.57 7.65
CA SER A 80 -4.63 10.79 7.53
C SER A 80 -6.09 10.52 7.21
N LEU A 81 -6.43 9.33 6.69
CA LEU A 81 -7.82 8.99 6.34
C LEU A 81 -8.58 8.50 7.58
N ARG A 82 -9.87 8.82 7.62
CA ARG A 82 -10.79 8.55 8.73
C ARG A 82 -12.07 7.85 8.29
N SER A 83 -12.41 7.90 7.00
CA SER A 83 -13.66 7.33 6.47
C SER A 83 -13.49 6.60 5.13
N HIS A 84 -14.52 5.85 4.73
CA HIS A 84 -14.58 5.20 3.41
C HIS A 84 -14.68 6.22 2.27
N ASP A 85 -15.41 7.33 2.46
CA ASP A 85 -15.55 8.37 1.44
C ASP A 85 -14.20 9.01 1.12
N GLU A 86 -13.40 9.30 2.15
CA GLU A 86 -12.04 9.80 1.98
C GLU A 86 -11.13 8.79 1.27
N LEU A 87 -11.29 7.49 1.53
CA LEU A 87 -10.58 6.43 0.80
C LEU A 87 -11.00 6.38 -0.67
N VAL A 88 -12.29 6.45 -0.98
CA VAL A 88 -12.81 6.48 -2.35
C VAL A 88 -12.22 7.66 -3.10
N ASP A 89 -12.28 8.86 -2.52
CA ASP A 89 -11.73 10.08 -3.12
C ASP A 89 -10.22 9.99 -3.35
N PHE A 90 -9.49 9.42 -2.37
CA PHE A 90 -8.05 9.22 -2.47
C PHE A 90 -7.69 8.26 -3.62
N LEU A 91 -8.38 7.12 -3.73
CA LEU A 91 -8.17 6.17 -4.82
C LEU A 91 -8.58 6.78 -6.17
N ALA A 92 -9.70 7.49 -6.25
CA ALA A 92 -10.14 8.15 -7.48
C ALA A 92 -9.08 9.13 -8.02
N LYS A 93 -8.47 9.92 -7.13
CA LYS A 93 -7.36 10.83 -7.47
C LYS A 93 -6.13 10.09 -8.00
N ILE A 94 -5.75 8.96 -7.39
CA ILE A 94 -4.58 8.18 -7.81
C ILE A 94 -4.80 7.51 -9.18
N TYR A 95 -5.99 6.94 -9.39
CA TYR A 95 -6.28 6.17 -10.60
C TYR A 95 -6.85 7.00 -11.75
N GLY A 96 -7.22 8.27 -11.51
CA GLY A 96 -7.77 9.16 -12.53
C GLY A 96 -9.11 8.69 -13.08
N ARG A 97 -9.89 7.96 -12.27
CA ARG A 97 -11.22 7.44 -12.63
C ARG A 97 -12.16 7.50 -11.44
N LYS A 98 -13.47 7.44 -11.71
CA LYS A 98 -14.47 7.22 -10.66
C LYS A 98 -14.20 5.87 -9.98
N VAL A 99 -14.29 5.87 -8.66
CA VAL A 99 -14.21 4.69 -7.79
C VAL A 99 -15.53 4.61 -7.03
N SER A 100 -16.07 3.40 -6.85
CA SER A 100 -17.25 3.16 -6.03
C SER A 100 -16.96 2.24 -4.85
N ALA A 101 -17.88 2.20 -3.90
CA ALA A 101 -17.87 1.30 -2.76
C ALA A 101 -17.86 -0.20 -3.15
N ASP A 102 -18.36 -0.53 -4.35
CA ASP A 102 -18.45 -1.90 -4.85
C ASP A 102 -17.25 -2.31 -5.72
N ASP A 103 -16.36 -1.37 -6.05
CA ASP A 103 -15.14 -1.70 -6.77
C ASP A 103 -14.32 -2.71 -5.98
N THR A 104 -13.88 -3.77 -6.68
CA THR A 104 -12.96 -4.74 -6.09
C THR A 104 -11.63 -4.06 -5.79
N ILE A 105 -11.10 -4.29 -4.59
CA ILE A 105 -9.78 -3.86 -4.18
C ILE A 105 -8.94 -5.04 -3.72
N THR A 106 -7.64 -4.80 -3.58
CA THR A 106 -6.71 -5.69 -2.89
C THR A 106 -6.06 -4.92 -1.74
N VAL A 107 -6.14 -5.47 -0.53
CA VAL A 107 -5.33 -5.03 0.63
C VAL A 107 -4.10 -5.92 0.71
N ILE A 108 -2.93 -5.31 0.69
CA ILE A 108 -1.64 -6.00 0.82
C ILE A 108 -1.04 -5.59 2.16
N HIS A 109 -0.98 -6.53 3.10
CA HIS A 109 -0.28 -6.37 4.37
C HIS A 109 1.18 -6.73 4.19
N PHE A 110 2.07 -5.96 4.81
CA PHE A 110 3.51 -6.21 4.72
C PHE A 110 4.25 -5.81 5.98
N SER A 111 5.33 -6.53 6.25
CA SER A 111 6.26 -6.28 7.34
C SER A 111 7.60 -5.85 6.76
N ARG A 112 8.11 -4.70 7.23
CA ARG A 112 9.44 -4.23 6.82
C ARG A 112 10.50 -5.23 7.29
N ILE A 113 11.45 -5.54 6.43
CA ILE A 113 12.66 -6.27 6.80
C ILE A 113 13.63 -5.25 7.39
N ASP A 114 14.05 -5.49 8.63
CA ASP A 114 15.15 -4.75 9.25
C ASP A 114 16.44 -5.55 9.15
N GLU A 115 17.56 -4.84 9.10
CA GLU A 115 18.90 -5.45 9.09
C GLU A 115 19.54 -5.22 10.45
N PHE A 116 20.21 -6.24 10.99
CA PHE A 116 21.04 -6.02 12.17
C PHE A 116 22.12 -4.99 11.84
N PRO A 117 22.49 -4.10 12.78
CA PRO A 117 23.59 -3.18 12.55
C PRO A 117 24.83 -3.97 12.14
N ALA A 118 25.52 -3.51 11.10
CA ALA A 118 26.82 -4.06 10.75
C ALA A 118 27.74 -3.89 11.96
N VAL A 119 28.35 -4.99 12.38
CA VAL A 119 29.32 -5.05 13.49
C VAL A 119 30.55 -4.21 13.14
#